data_AF-A0A832UNC8-F1
#
_entry.id   AF-A0A832UNC8-F1
#
_cell.length_a   1.000
_cell.length_b   1.000
_cell.length_c   1.000
_cell.angle_alpha   90.00
_cell.angle_beta   90.00
_cell.angle_gamma   90.00
#
_symmetry.space_group_name_H-M   'P 1'
#
loop_
_entity.id
_entity.type
_entity.pdbx_description
1 polymer ?
#
loop_
_entity_poly.entity_id
_entity_poly.type
_entity_poly.pdbx_seq_one_letter_code
_entity_poly.pdbx_strand_id
1 'polypeptide(L)'
;MIFLDPGGNDIQKLKQTFFIQDVASFYQYCGNFPEEIKINEKVPGKSCMTVTAWDMSSYYKKYDSKPKDSLLIDLVDYEKGVFQVRPYSSKQFRSDRLRRRALYLALATQMDPLSQDKKFCSAGLEKQLLRVLFSMDPKFLKDVDIFSVTDFLESLQEWTVVGCEAGGVQMLPAWKSESGPFVRASSRRVIKGELGSLNEIFQDIELSFDAQEFKSILYTVMASDKYKLETVFFLLFGGQGELFKDKKQHEVFYGNLREMLFAICEDLKTKESLLISRLREQCVDVKMSLVGVLRYLEDQEVGLEDLPSEILNQIVELDQFCNDALRHFSIRNEPLELKFIRDLRVALKVVEPQLALLEEEIYSQISIY
;
A
#
# COMPACT_ATOMS: atom_id res chain seq x y z
N MET A 1 -14.13 16.17 15.70
CA MET A 1 -12.71 16.59 15.69
C MET A 1 -12.60 18.10 15.82
N ILE A 2 -11.88 18.54 16.85
CA ILE A 2 -11.65 19.94 17.27
C ILE A 2 -10.14 20.14 17.39
N PHE A 3 -9.60 21.23 16.87
CA PHE A 3 -8.18 21.59 17.03
C PHE A 3 -8.07 22.87 17.85
N LEU A 4 -7.31 22.83 18.94
CA LEU A 4 -7.10 23.95 19.85
C LEU A 4 -5.72 24.55 19.63
N ASP A 5 -5.61 25.87 19.81
CA ASP A 5 -4.31 26.53 19.95
C ASP A 5 -3.68 26.23 21.34
N PRO A 6 -2.40 26.59 21.58
CA PRO A 6 -1.75 26.40 22.88
C PRO A 6 -2.46 27.12 24.03
N GLY A 7 -3.29 28.12 23.73
CA GLY A 7 -4.13 28.83 24.70
C GLY A 7 -5.48 28.17 24.96
N GLY A 8 -5.78 27.03 24.32
CA GLY A 8 -7.03 26.29 24.46
C GLY A 8 -8.19 26.85 23.63
N ASN A 9 -7.92 27.76 22.69
CA ASN A 9 -8.94 28.34 21.83
C ASN A 9 -9.15 27.48 20.58
N ASP A 10 -10.40 27.29 20.16
CA ASP A 10 -10.72 26.55 18.94
C ASP A 10 -10.18 27.27 17.70
N ILE A 11 -9.48 26.52 16.86
CA ILE A 11 -9.00 26.98 15.56
C ILE A 11 -10.20 26.92 14.61
N GLN A 12 -10.63 28.08 14.14
CA GLN A 12 -11.85 28.18 13.35
C GLN A 12 -11.74 27.42 12.02
N LYS A 13 -12.82 26.76 11.65
CA LYS A 13 -12.99 26.20 10.31
C LYS A 13 -13.55 27.27 9.38
N LEU A 14 -12.94 27.43 8.21
CA LEU A 14 -13.41 28.32 7.17
C LEU A 14 -13.56 27.56 5.85
N LYS A 15 -14.52 27.96 5.03
CA LYS A 15 -14.57 27.52 3.64
C LYS A 15 -13.52 28.28 2.84
N GLN A 16 -12.58 27.56 2.26
CA GLN A 16 -11.57 28.11 1.37
C GLN A 16 -11.60 27.42 0.01
N THR A 17 -11.35 28.20 -1.03
CA THR A 17 -11.28 27.72 -2.41
C THR A 17 -9.82 27.53 -2.80
N PHE A 18 -9.47 26.32 -3.21
CA PHE A 18 -8.13 25.96 -3.68
C PHE A 18 -8.20 25.43 -5.12
N PHE A 19 -7.09 25.49 -5.85
CA PHE A 19 -7.00 24.75 -7.11
C PHE A 19 -7.05 23.26 -6.81
N ILE A 20 -7.81 22.52 -7.61
CA ILE A 20 -8.03 21.08 -7.37
C ILE A 20 -6.70 20.34 -7.29
N GLN A 21 -5.74 20.67 -8.16
CA GLN A 21 -4.41 20.04 -8.18
C GLN A 21 -3.61 20.21 -6.88
N ASP A 22 -3.86 21.28 -6.12
CA ASP A 22 -3.09 21.60 -4.90
C ASP A 22 -3.62 20.84 -3.67
N VAL A 23 -4.88 20.39 -3.72
CA VAL A 23 -5.56 19.79 -2.56
C VAL A 23 -6.13 18.39 -2.81
N ALA A 24 -6.23 17.95 -4.06
CA ALA A 24 -6.85 16.68 -4.41
C ALA A 24 -6.17 15.47 -3.74
N SER A 25 -4.85 15.50 -3.56
CA SER A 25 -4.10 14.43 -2.88
C SER A 25 -4.53 14.22 -1.42
N PHE A 26 -4.99 15.27 -0.72
CA PHE A 26 -5.44 15.17 0.67
C PHE A 26 -6.87 14.61 0.80
N TYR A 27 -7.64 14.57 -0.28
CA TYR A 27 -9.01 14.04 -0.31
C TYR A 27 -9.10 12.59 -0.80
N GLN A 28 -7.98 11.98 -1.21
CA GLN A 28 -7.93 10.60 -1.74
C GLN A 28 -8.43 9.55 -0.74
N TYR A 29 -8.45 9.86 0.56
CA TYR A 29 -8.85 8.95 1.64
C TYR A 29 -10.05 9.45 2.47
N CYS A 30 -10.74 10.51 2.02
CA CYS A 30 -11.89 11.07 2.74
C CYS A 30 -13.21 10.52 2.20
N GLY A 31 -14.03 9.93 3.07
CA GLY A 31 -15.39 9.45 2.71
C GLY A 31 -16.39 10.54 2.35
N ASN A 32 -16.07 11.82 2.63
CA ASN A 32 -16.90 12.97 2.28
C ASN A 32 -16.20 13.84 1.23
N PHE A 33 -16.80 13.93 0.05
CA PHE A 33 -16.30 14.74 -1.08
C PHE A 33 -16.58 16.24 -0.85
N PRO A 34 -15.77 17.16 -1.42
CA PRO A 34 -15.95 18.61 -1.24
C PRO A 34 -17.34 19.11 -1.65
N GLU A 35 -17.84 20.11 -0.93
CA GLU A 35 -19.21 20.62 -1.09
C GLU A 35 -19.43 21.34 -2.44
N GLU A 36 -18.41 21.98 -3.01
CA GLU A 36 -18.53 22.73 -4.27
C GLU A 36 -17.28 22.58 -5.15
N ILE A 37 -17.46 22.15 -6.40
CA ILE A 37 -16.40 22.05 -7.41
C ILE A 37 -16.75 22.98 -8.57
N LYS A 38 -15.81 23.86 -8.92
CA LYS A 38 -15.90 24.77 -10.08
C LYS A 38 -14.92 24.30 -11.15
N ILE A 39 -15.46 23.65 -12.19
CA ILE A 39 -14.67 23.14 -13.32
C ILE A 39 -14.46 24.27 -14.33
N ASN A 40 -13.22 24.46 -14.76
CA ASN A 40 -12.88 25.36 -15.85
C ASN A 40 -12.57 24.55 -17.12
N GLU A 41 -13.56 24.43 -18.01
CA GLU A 41 -13.50 23.60 -19.23
C GLU A 41 -12.45 24.08 -20.24
N LYS A 42 -11.99 25.33 -20.15
CA LYS A 42 -11.00 25.90 -21.09
C LYS A 42 -9.56 25.73 -20.63
N VAL A 43 -9.33 25.63 -19.31
CA VAL A 43 -7.99 25.49 -18.72
C VAL A 43 -8.10 24.58 -17.49
N PRO A 44 -7.83 23.27 -17.62
CA PRO A 44 -8.06 22.28 -16.57
C PRO A 44 -7.39 22.61 -15.23
N GLY A 45 -6.16 23.17 -15.25
CA GLY A 45 -5.40 23.58 -14.06
C GLY A 45 -5.94 24.82 -13.33
N LYS A 46 -7.04 25.42 -13.80
CA LYS A 46 -7.75 26.52 -13.13
C LYS A 46 -9.07 26.10 -12.51
N SER A 47 -9.35 24.80 -12.48
CA SER A 47 -10.51 24.26 -11.77
C SER A 47 -10.25 24.33 -10.27
N CYS A 48 -11.26 24.75 -9.51
CA CYS A 48 -11.13 24.98 -8.08
C CYS A 48 -12.15 24.14 -7.31
N MET A 49 -11.80 23.76 -6.07
CA MET A 49 -12.74 23.18 -5.12
C MET A 49 -12.81 24.02 -3.85
N THR A 50 -14.00 24.14 -3.28
CA THR A 50 -14.21 24.76 -1.98
C THR A 50 -14.24 23.67 -0.92
N VAL A 51 -13.38 23.82 0.09
CA VAL A 51 -13.22 22.87 1.18
C VAL A 51 -13.31 23.58 2.52
N THR A 52 -13.79 22.86 3.53
CA THR A 52 -13.76 23.32 4.92
C THR A 52 -12.39 22.98 5.51
N ALA A 53 -11.56 24.00 5.75
CA ALA A 53 -10.22 23.86 6.32
C ALA A 53 -10.08 24.66 7.61
N TRP A 54 -9.17 24.26 8.49
CA TRP A 54 -8.82 25.04 9.68
C TRP A 54 -7.98 26.25 9.29
N ASP A 55 -8.40 27.44 9.73
CA ASP A 55 -7.68 28.68 9.48
C ASP A 55 -6.52 28.87 10.46
N MET A 56 -5.34 28.47 10.00
CA MET A 56 -4.08 28.61 10.74
C MET A 56 -3.44 30.00 10.59
N SER A 57 -4.04 30.95 9.86
CA SER A 57 -3.39 32.22 9.52
C SER A 57 -3.10 33.09 10.76
N SER A 58 -4.04 33.16 11.69
CA SER A 58 -3.88 33.85 12.98
C SER A 58 -2.84 33.15 13.85
N TYR A 59 -2.85 31.83 13.84
CA TYR A 59 -1.91 30.98 14.56
C TYR A 59 -0.47 31.21 14.09
N TYR A 60 -0.20 31.10 12.78
CA TYR A 60 1.14 31.29 12.24
C TYR A 60 1.70 32.69 12.53
N LYS A 61 0.84 33.72 12.48
CA LYS A 61 1.23 35.09 12.86
C LYS A 61 1.54 35.21 14.36
N LYS A 62 0.70 34.64 15.22
CA LYS A 62 0.84 34.69 16.68
C LYS A 62 2.15 34.03 17.15
N TYR A 63 2.59 32.98 16.46
CA TYR A 63 3.77 32.20 16.84
C TYR A 63 5.01 32.42 15.94
N ASP A 64 5.02 33.45 15.08
CA ASP A 64 6.12 33.75 14.14
C ASP A 64 6.61 32.51 13.36
N SER A 65 5.67 31.69 12.88
CA SER A 65 5.99 30.44 12.19
C SER A 65 6.61 30.70 10.82
N LYS A 66 7.72 30.03 10.51
CA LYS A 66 8.48 30.21 9.27
C LYS A 66 8.33 28.99 8.35
N PRO A 67 8.55 29.15 7.04
CA PRO A 67 8.65 28.01 6.14
C PRO A 67 9.67 26.98 6.68
N LYS A 68 9.30 25.69 6.65
CA LYS A 68 10.02 24.54 7.23
C LYS A 68 9.86 24.34 8.74
N ASP A 69 9.19 25.23 9.45
CA ASP A 69 8.70 24.89 10.77
C ASP A 69 7.57 23.86 10.64
N SER A 70 7.50 22.98 11.62
CA SER A 70 6.51 21.92 11.72
C SER A 70 5.43 22.32 12.73
N LEU A 71 4.39 21.49 12.81
CA LEU A 71 3.41 21.54 13.87
C LEU A 71 3.50 20.24 14.67
N LEU A 72 3.29 20.34 15.97
CA LEU A 72 3.13 19.19 16.85
C LEU A 72 1.66 19.13 17.24
N ILE A 73 1.05 17.95 17.08
CA ILE A 73 -0.38 17.75 17.36
C ILE A 73 -0.47 16.78 18.54
N ASP A 74 -0.92 17.27 19.68
CA ASP A 74 -1.16 16.44 20.86
C ASP A 74 -2.62 16.02 20.91
N LEU A 75 -2.86 14.75 21.22
CA LEU A 75 -4.18 14.28 21.57
C LEU A 75 -4.50 14.69 23.01
N VAL A 76 -5.53 15.53 23.20
CA VAL A 76 -5.91 16.05 24.54
C VAL A 76 -7.08 15.27 25.12
N ASP A 77 -8.10 14.99 24.29
CA ASP A 77 -9.28 14.21 24.69
C ASP A 77 -9.65 13.29 23.53
N TYR A 78 -9.40 11.99 23.70
CA TYR A 78 -9.67 10.98 22.68
C TYR A 78 -11.15 10.83 22.40
N GLU A 79 -11.99 10.70 23.44
CA GLU A 79 -13.42 10.48 23.29
C GLU A 79 -14.11 11.66 22.59
N LYS A 80 -13.67 12.88 22.88
CA LYS A 80 -14.20 14.09 22.24
C LYS A 80 -13.50 14.46 20.94
N GLY A 81 -12.43 13.74 20.57
CA GLY A 81 -11.61 14.02 19.39
C GLY A 81 -11.01 15.44 19.42
N VAL A 82 -10.48 15.84 20.58
CA VAL A 82 -9.85 17.15 20.80
C VAL A 82 -8.34 17.00 20.70
N PHE A 83 -7.76 17.82 19.83
CA PHE A 83 -6.33 17.88 19.58
C PHE A 83 -5.82 19.29 19.90
N GLN A 84 -4.61 19.41 20.41
CA GLN A 84 -3.93 20.69 20.57
C GLN A 84 -2.80 20.79 19.56
N VAL A 85 -2.77 21.90 18.83
CA VAL A 85 -1.70 22.21 17.88
C VAL A 85 -0.68 23.10 18.58
N ARG A 86 0.60 22.74 18.52
CA ARG A 86 1.72 23.51 19.06
C ARG A 86 2.73 23.87 17.95
N PRO A 87 3.34 25.07 18.00
CA PRO A 87 4.33 25.45 17.02
C PRO A 87 5.59 24.62 17.26
N TYR A 88 6.19 24.13 16.19
CA TYR A 88 7.36 23.26 16.29
C TYR A 88 8.47 23.73 15.36
N SER A 89 9.38 24.52 15.90
CA SER A 89 10.41 25.16 15.07
C SER A 89 11.30 24.11 14.38
N SER A 90 11.76 24.42 13.18
CA SER A 90 12.70 23.60 12.42
C SER A 90 13.98 23.27 13.22
N LYS A 91 14.41 24.14 14.13
CA LYS A 91 15.54 23.90 15.05
C LYS A 91 15.21 22.84 16.10
N GLN A 92 14.04 22.93 16.73
CA GLN A 92 13.55 21.92 17.69
C GLN A 92 13.35 20.58 16.99
N PHE A 93 12.66 20.57 15.84
CA PHE A 93 12.46 19.36 15.03
C PHE A 93 13.76 18.63 14.71
N ARG A 94 14.79 19.37 14.28
CA ARG A 94 16.12 18.78 14.01
C ARG A 94 16.78 18.22 15.26
N SER A 95 16.71 18.95 16.38
CA SER A 95 17.26 18.52 17.67
C SER A 95 16.60 17.23 18.13
N ASP A 96 15.28 17.18 18.13
CA ASP A 96 14.54 16.01 18.61
C ASP A 96 14.69 14.83 17.67
N ARG A 97 14.81 15.06 16.36
CA ARG A 97 15.16 13.99 15.41
C ARG A 97 16.52 13.35 15.74
N LEU A 98 17.51 14.15 16.13
CA LEU A 98 18.81 13.62 16.57
C LEU A 98 18.70 12.85 17.88
N ARG A 99 17.89 13.33 18.83
CA ARG A 99 17.61 12.62 20.09
C ARG A 99 16.89 11.30 19.86
N ARG A 100 15.84 11.27 19.02
CA ARG A 100 15.15 10.05 18.59
C ARG A 100 16.13 9.06 17.96
N ARG A 101 16.99 9.52 17.04
CA ARG A 101 18.01 8.66 16.44
C ARG A 101 18.98 8.11 17.49
N ALA A 102 19.40 8.92 18.46
CA ALA A 102 20.25 8.45 19.56
C ALA A 102 19.55 7.40 20.43
N LEU A 103 18.25 7.59 20.72
CA LEU A 103 17.43 6.60 21.42
C LEU A 103 17.33 5.30 20.63
N TYR A 104 17.08 5.36 19.31
CA TYR A 104 16.98 4.17 18.46
C TYR A 104 18.28 3.38 18.42
N LEU A 105 19.42 4.07 18.29
CA LEU A 105 20.74 3.42 18.36
C LEU A 105 20.98 2.79 19.74
N ALA A 106 20.58 3.46 20.82
CA ALA A 106 20.73 2.93 22.17
C ALA A 106 19.83 1.72 22.43
N LEU A 107 18.59 1.73 21.92
CA LEU A 107 17.67 0.59 21.94
C LEU A 107 18.29 -0.61 21.21
N ALA A 108 18.75 -0.42 19.98
CA ALA A 108 19.38 -1.47 19.19
C ALA A 108 20.62 -2.06 19.90
N THR A 109 21.50 -1.19 20.43
CA THR A 109 22.70 -1.63 21.17
C THR A 109 22.34 -2.46 22.41
N GLN A 110 21.25 -2.09 23.10
CA GLN A 110 20.81 -2.79 24.30
C GLN A 110 20.12 -4.14 23.99
N MET A 111 19.64 -4.32 22.75
CA MET A 111 19.08 -5.59 22.30
C MET A 111 20.14 -6.67 22.08
N ASP A 112 21.36 -6.32 21.66
CA ASP A 112 22.45 -7.27 21.38
C ASP A 112 22.77 -8.24 22.52
N PRO A 113 22.99 -7.78 23.77
CA PRO A 113 23.21 -8.70 24.89
C PRO A 113 21.96 -9.53 25.24
N LEU A 114 20.76 -8.96 25.05
CA LEU A 114 19.49 -9.65 25.30
C LEU A 114 19.21 -10.74 24.27
N SER A 115 19.77 -10.63 23.06
CA SER A 115 19.65 -11.63 21.99
C SER A 115 20.18 -13.02 22.38
N GLN A 116 21.02 -13.12 23.42
CA GLN A 116 21.55 -14.40 23.91
C GLN A 116 20.56 -15.12 24.83
N ASP A 117 19.55 -14.43 25.34
CA ASP A 117 18.48 -15.05 26.13
C ASP A 117 17.40 -15.62 25.20
N LYS A 118 17.25 -16.95 25.21
CA LYS A 118 16.22 -17.65 24.45
C LYS A 118 14.80 -17.15 24.78
N LYS A 119 14.53 -16.74 26.03
CA LYS A 119 13.22 -16.19 26.43
C LYS A 119 12.96 -14.80 25.86
N PHE A 120 14.01 -14.02 25.61
CA PHE A 120 13.89 -12.74 24.93
C PHE A 120 13.58 -12.94 23.45
N CYS A 121 14.33 -13.83 22.79
CA CYS A 121 14.19 -14.11 21.36
C CYS A 121 12.90 -14.85 20.99
N SER A 122 12.20 -15.44 21.95
CA SER A 122 10.90 -16.11 21.75
C SER A 122 9.71 -15.27 22.20
N ALA A 123 9.93 -14.00 22.57
CA ALA A 123 8.88 -13.10 23.01
C ALA A 123 8.45 -12.20 21.84
N GLY A 124 7.16 -11.86 21.79
CA GLY A 124 6.64 -10.89 20.82
C GLY A 124 7.27 -9.50 20.96
N LEU A 125 7.22 -8.74 19.87
CA LEU A 125 7.86 -7.44 19.68
C LEU A 125 7.62 -6.48 20.85
N GLU A 126 6.39 -6.38 21.35
CA GLU A 126 6.03 -5.45 22.42
C GLU A 126 6.76 -5.82 23.72
N LYS A 127 6.82 -7.12 24.05
CA LYS A 127 7.53 -7.61 25.23
C LYS A 127 9.04 -7.45 25.09
N GLN A 128 9.58 -7.62 23.89
CA GLN A 128 10.98 -7.36 23.60
C GLN A 128 11.31 -5.87 23.79
N LEU A 129 10.54 -4.97 23.18
CA LEU A 129 10.70 -3.52 23.32
C LEU A 129 10.60 -3.08 24.77
N LEU A 130 9.57 -3.53 25.50
CA LEU A 130 9.42 -3.24 26.92
C LEU A 130 10.64 -3.70 27.72
N ARG A 131 11.10 -4.93 27.48
CA ARG A 131 12.26 -5.49 28.20
C ARG A 131 13.55 -4.73 27.89
N VAL A 132 13.74 -4.27 26.66
CA VAL A 132 14.86 -3.41 26.28
C VAL A 132 14.75 -2.08 27.01
N LEU A 133 13.61 -1.40 26.93
CA LEU A 133 13.35 -0.13 27.60
C LEU A 133 13.61 -0.20 29.11
N PHE A 134 13.14 -1.26 29.78
CA PHE A 134 13.39 -1.47 31.22
C PHE A 134 14.85 -1.76 31.57
N SER A 135 15.65 -2.21 30.60
CA SER A 135 17.08 -2.47 30.79
C SER A 135 17.98 -1.27 30.43
N MET A 136 17.41 -0.22 29.84
CA MET A 136 18.15 0.99 29.47
C MET A 136 18.39 1.91 30.66
N ASP A 137 19.48 2.69 30.58
CA ASP A 137 19.71 3.79 31.52
C ASP A 137 18.64 4.87 31.31
N PRO A 138 17.90 5.28 32.37
CA PRO A 138 16.85 6.30 32.27
C PRO A 138 17.30 7.60 31.63
N LYS A 139 18.60 7.93 31.61
CA LYS A 139 19.13 9.12 30.93
C LYS A 139 18.84 9.16 29.41
N PHE A 140 18.67 8.00 28.76
CA PHE A 140 18.35 7.94 27.32
C PHE A 140 16.87 8.15 27.04
N LEU A 141 16.02 7.97 28.05
CA LEU A 141 14.58 8.22 27.98
C LEU A 141 14.23 9.66 28.39
N LYS A 142 15.18 10.36 29.04
CA LYS A 142 15.05 11.79 29.30
C LYS A 142 15.22 12.54 27.99
N ASP A 143 14.33 13.50 27.75
CA ASP A 143 14.36 14.45 26.63
C ASP A 143 13.93 13.91 25.25
N VAL A 144 13.21 12.77 25.20
CA VAL A 144 12.54 12.27 23.99
C VAL A 144 11.02 12.37 24.16
N ASP A 145 10.42 13.34 23.49
CA ASP A 145 8.98 13.61 23.59
C ASP A 145 8.10 12.72 22.69
N ILE A 146 8.71 12.07 21.68
CA ILE A 146 7.99 11.27 20.68
C ILE A 146 8.82 10.03 20.33
N PHE A 147 8.23 8.84 20.49
CA PHE A 147 8.78 7.56 20.02
C PHE A 147 7.86 6.98 18.96
N SER A 148 8.43 6.57 17.83
CA SER A 148 7.72 5.85 16.76
C SER A 148 8.33 4.46 16.65
N VAL A 149 7.50 3.43 16.85
CA VAL A 149 7.92 2.04 16.65
C VAL A 149 8.33 1.84 15.19
N THR A 150 7.55 2.36 14.25
CA THR A 150 7.82 2.28 12.80
C THR A 150 9.16 2.90 12.45
N ASP A 151 9.41 4.15 12.85
CA ASP A 151 10.69 4.83 12.57
C ASP A 151 11.87 4.09 13.24
N PHE A 152 11.64 3.48 14.41
CA PHE A 152 12.65 2.68 15.09
C PHE A 152 12.99 1.43 14.28
N LEU A 153 11.98 0.65 13.88
CA LEU A 153 12.15 -0.56 13.09
C LEU A 153 12.83 -0.28 11.74
N GLU A 154 12.42 0.77 11.03
CA GLU A 154 13.06 1.21 9.78
C GLU A 154 14.51 1.65 9.96
N SER A 155 14.90 2.07 11.17
CA SER A 155 16.27 2.49 11.47
C SER A 155 17.23 1.33 11.77
N LEU A 156 16.71 0.12 12.00
CA LEU A 156 17.51 -1.04 12.36
C LEU A 156 18.31 -1.56 11.14
N GLN A 157 19.62 -1.73 11.31
CA GLN A 157 20.50 -2.26 10.26
C GLN A 157 20.89 -3.72 10.51
N GLU A 158 21.03 -4.11 11.78
CA GLU A 158 21.55 -5.44 12.19
C GLU A 158 20.47 -6.36 12.76
N TRP A 159 19.23 -5.87 12.81
CA TRP A 159 18.07 -6.54 13.38
C TRP A 159 16.97 -6.59 12.35
N THR A 160 16.23 -7.70 12.33
CA THR A 160 15.10 -7.94 11.43
C THR A 160 13.88 -8.35 12.24
N VAL A 161 12.70 -8.10 11.68
CA VAL A 161 11.43 -8.56 12.23
C VAL A 161 11.03 -9.85 11.50
N VAL A 162 10.54 -10.84 12.24
CA VAL A 162 10.05 -12.12 11.72
C VAL A 162 8.74 -12.49 12.38
N GLY A 163 7.91 -13.27 11.69
CA GLY A 163 6.70 -13.85 12.27
C GLY A 163 7.01 -14.88 13.36
N CYS A 164 6.14 -14.94 14.38
CA CYS A 164 6.16 -15.96 15.42
C CYS A 164 5.18 -17.10 15.10
N GLU A 165 5.56 -18.35 15.37
CA GLU A 165 4.65 -19.52 15.24
C GLU A 165 3.38 -19.41 16.12
N ALA A 166 3.42 -18.59 17.17
CA ALA A 166 2.29 -18.34 18.07
C ALA A 166 1.41 -17.14 17.64
N GLY A 167 1.67 -16.53 16.47
CA GLY A 167 1.05 -15.29 15.99
C GLY A 167 1.82 -14.03 16.40
N GLY A 168 1.71 -12.98 15.58
CA GLY A 168 2.42 -11.70 15.74
C GLY A 168 3.88 -11.74 15.28
N VAL A 169 4.65 -10.71 15.64
CA VAL A 169 6.03 -10.51 15.17
C VAL A 169 7.03 -10.41 16.32
N GLN A 170 8.29 -10.76 16.05
CA GLN A 170 9.43 -10.62 16.96
C GLN A 170 10.67 -10.12 16.23
N MET A 171 11.57 -9.47 16.97
CA MET A 171 12.87 -9.02 16.46
C MET A 171 13.95 -10.06 16.73
N LEU A 172 14.79 -10.32 15.73
CA LEU A 172 15.97 -11.17 15.82
C LEU A 172 17.18 -10.48 15.17
N PRO A 173 18.41 -10.76 15.63
CA PRO A 173 19.60 -10.37 14.89
C PRO A 173 19.57 -10.95 13.48
N ALA A 174 19.95 -10.16 12.48
CA ALA A 174 19.86 -10.55 11.07
C ALA A 174 20.56 -11.89 10.76
N TRP A 175 21.66 -12.20 11.45
CA TRP A 175 22.39 -13.46 11.32
C TRP A 175 21.72 -14.67 12.01
N LYS A 176 20.88 -14.47 13.04
CA LYS A 176 20.09 -15.55 13.66
C LYS A 176 18.87 -15.92 12.81
N SER A 177 18.37 -14.99 12.00
CA SER A 177 17.29 -15.28 11.03
C SER A 177 17.72 -16.27 9.93
N GLU A 178 19.02 -16.37 9.63
CA GLU A 178 19.54 -17.26 8.58
C GLU A 178 19.63 -18.73 8.98
N SER A 179 19.58 -19.05 10.28
CA SER A 179 19.93 -20.38 10.81
C SER A 179 18.79 -21.06 11.59
N GLY A 180 17.63 -20.44 11.73
CA GLY A 180 16.44 -21.02 12.39
C GLY A 180 15.29 -21.29 11.41
N PRO A 181 14.21 -21.98 11.85
CA PRO A 181 12.99 -22.18 11.06
C PRO A 181 12.18 -20.87 10.82
N PHE A 182 12.79 -19.72 11.13
CA PHE A 182 12.13 -18.43 11.11
C PHE A 182 12.15 -17.86 9.70
N VAL A 183 10.95 -17.69 9.15
CA VAL A 183 10.74 -17.16 7.80
C VAL A 183 11.20 -15.71 7.78
N ARG A 184 12.18 -15.41 6.92
CA ARG A 184 12.50 -14.04 6.53
C ARG A 184 11.27 -13.46 5.83
N ALA A 185 10.79 -12.30 6.27
CA ALA A 185 10.19 -11.35 5.34
C ALA A 185 11.23 -11.15 4.23
N SER A 186 10.94 -11.66 3.04
CA SER A 186 11.93 -11.78 1.96
C SER A 186 12.58 -10.43 1.72
N SER A 187 13.91 -10.38 1.65
CA SER A 187 14.63 -9.18 1.21
C SER A 187 14.05 -8.75 -0.14
N ARG A 188 13.29 -7.65 -0.18
CA ARG A 188 12.79 -7.04 -1.42
C ARG A 188 13.93 -7.03 -2.43
N ARG A 189 13.79 -7.68 -3.59
CA ARG A 189 14.88 -7.62 -4.58
C ARG A 189 15.01 -6.17 -5.01
N VAL A 190 16.25 -5.71 -5.17
CA VAL A 190 16.51 -4.37 -5.69
C VAL A 190 16.14 -4.36 -7.17
N ILE A 191 15.16 -3.52 -7.56
CA ILE A 191 14.77 -3.29 -8.95
C ILE A 191 16.02 -2.95 -9.78
N LYS A 192 16.29 -3.72 -10.82
CA LYS A 192 17.53 -3.63 -11.62
C LYS A 192 17.42 -2.61 -12.75
N GLY A 193 16.21 -2.26 -13.17
CA GLY A 193 15.97 -1.37 -14.30
C GLY A 193 15.98 -2.13 -15.63
N GLU A 194 15.42 -3.34 -15.68
CA GLU A 194 15.35 -4.13 -16.91
C GLU A 194 14.56 -3.37 -17.99
N LEU A 195 15.07 -3.37 -19.23
CA LEU A 195 14.54 -2.59 -20.37
C LEU A 195 14.11 -3.47 -21.54
N GLY A 196 13.88 -4.75 -21.28
CA GLY A 196 13.51 -5.71 -22.30
C GLY A 196 12.01 -5.70 -22.63
N SER A 197 11.45 -6.88 -22.77
CA SER A 197 10.02 -7.12 -22.94
C SER A 197 9.20 -6.68 -21.71
N LEU A 198 7.88 -6.53 -21.87
CA LEU A 198 6.97 -6.27 -20.74
C LEU A 198 7.09 -7.33 -19.64
N ASN A 199 7.32 -8.60 -20.00
CA ASN A 199 7.53 -9.66 -19.01
C ASN A 199 8.80 -9.44 -18.17
N GLU A 200 9.90 -9.07 -18.82
CA GLU A 200 11.16 -8.80 -18.12
C GLU A 200 11.04 -7.58 -17.21
N ILE A 201 10.32 -6.55 -17.67
CA ILE A 201 10.00 -5.38 -16.85
C ILE A 201 9.13 -5.80 -15.66
N PHE A 202 8.02 -6.52 -15.87
CA PHE A 202 7.09 -6.94 -14.82
C PHE A 202 7.76 -7.79 -13.74
N GLN A 203 8.66 -8.69 -14.14
CA GLN A 203 9.46 -9.48 -13.22
C GLN A 203 10.46 -8.63 -12.41
N ASP A 204 11.03 -7.59 -13.02
CA ASP A 204 11.97 -6.68 -12.36
C ASP A 204 11.30 -5.76 -11.34
N ILE A 205 10.05 -5.36 -11.60
CA ILE A 205 9.23 -4.54 -10.70
C ILE A 205 8.29 -5.38 -9.80
N GLU A 206 8.52 -6.70 -9.75
CA GLU A 206 7.84 -7.66 -8.85
C GLU A 206 6.29 -7.67 -8.96
N LEU A 207 5.74 -7.52 -10.17
CA LEU A 207 4.29 -7.65 -10.38
C LEU A 207 3.82 -9.10 -10.30
N SER A 208 2.61 -9.29 -9.77
CA SER A 208 1.94 -10.60 -9.59
C SER A 208 1.24 -11.12 -10.85
N PHE A 209 1.56 -10.56 -12.02
CA PHE A 209 0.98 -10.96 -13.29
C PHE A 209 2.00 -10.81 -14.41
N ASP A 210 1.82 -11.61 -15.46
CA ASP A 210 2.65 -11.54 -16.67
C ASP A 210 1.97 -10.71 -17.77
N ALA A 211 2.70 -10.46 -18.87
CA ALA A 211 2.23 -9.66 -19.99
C ALA A 211 1.08 -10.32 -20.75
N GLN A 212 0.93 -11.65 -20.73
CA GLN A 212 -0.20 -12.32 -21.39
C GLN A 212 -1.46 -12.15 -20.57
N GLU A 213 -1.36 -12.34 -19.25
CA GLU A 213 -2.43 -12.06 -18.31
C GLU A 213 -2.88 -10.61 -18.39
N PHE A 214 -1.92 -9.67 -18.35
CA PHE A 214 -2.19 -8.24 -18.51
C PHE A 214 -2.87 -7.91 -19.84
N LYS A 215 -2.43 -8.52 -20.94
CA LYS A 215 -3.08 -8.35 -22.25
C LYS A 215 -4.54 -8.81 -22.24
N SER A 216 -4.86 -9.92 -21.57
CA SER A 216 -6.23 -10.43 -21.43
C SER A 216 -7.12 -9.53 -20.58
N ILE A 217 -6.56 -8.94 -19.53
CA ILE A 217 -7.24 -7.90 -18.75
C ILE A 217 -7.56 -6.70 -19.67
N LEU A 218 -6.58 -6.20 -20.42
CA LEU A 218 -6.76 -5.07 -21.34
C LEU A 218 -7.82 -5.34 -22.43
N TYR A 219 -7.89 -6.55 -23.01
CA TYR A 219 -8.97 -6.89 -23.94
C TYR A 219 -10.36 -6.71 -23.32
N THR A 220 -10.52 -7.07 -22.04
CA THR A 220 -11.80 -6.95 -21.34
C THR A 220 -12.11 -5.50 -21.00
N VAL A 221 -11.13 -4.78 -20.47
CA VAL A 221 -11.28 -3.37 -20.05
C VAL A 221 -11.56 -2.46 -21.24
N MET A 222 -10.93 -2.71 -22.39
CA MET A 222 -11.15 -1.91 -23.59
C MET A 222 -12.42 -2.28 -24.36
N ALA A 223 -12.97 -3.48 -24.14
CA ALA A 223 -14.17 -3.95 -24.83
C ALA A 223 -15.47 -3.76 -24.01
N SER A 224 -15.38 -3.34 -22.75
CA SER A 224 -16.50 -3.26 -21.82
C SER A 224 -16.53 -1.93 -21.08
N ASP A 225 -17.70 -1.31 -20.99
CA ASP A 225 -17.92 -0.08 -20.21
C ASP A 225 -17.92 -0.33 -18.69
N LYS A 226 -17.87 -1.61 -18.26
CA LYS A 226 -17.85 -2.00 -16.84
C LYS A 226 -16.61 -1.50 -16.12
N TYR A 227 -15.48 -1.44 -16.81
CA TYR A 227 -14.19 -1.09 -16.22
C TYR A 227 -13.72 0.27 -16.70
N LYS A 228 -13.18 1.07 -15.77
CA LYS A 228 -12.44 2.28 -16.12
C LYS A 228 -10.96 1.92 -16.21
N LEU A 229 -10.34 2.22 -17.35
CA LEU A 229 -8.92 1.91 -17.61
C LEU A 229 -8.04 2.47 -16.50
N GLU A 230 -8.28 3.71 -16.08
CA GLU A 230 -7.51 4.36 -15.02
C GLU A 230 -7.61 3.62 -13.68
N THR A 231 -8.81 3.13 -13.32
CA THR A 231 -9.03 2.37 -12.08
C THR A 231 -8.32 1.03 -12.11
N VAL A 232 -8.34 0.34 -13.26
CA VAL A 232 -7.65 -0.94 -13.44
C VAL A 232 -6.14 -0.75 -13.34
N PHE A 233 -5.59 0.28 -14.00
CA PHE A 233 -4.17 0.60 -13.90
C PHE A 233 -3.78 0.97 -12.47
N PHE A 234 -4.60 1.77 -11.78
CA PHE A 234 -4.35 2.12 -10.38
C PHE A 234 -4.30 0.87 -9.49
N LEU A 235 -5.25 -0.06 -9.66
CA LEU A 235 -5.31 -1.28 -8.87
C LEU A 235 -4.12 -2.22 -9.14
N LEU A 236 -3.79 -2.44 -10.42
CA LEU A 236 -2.73 -3.36 -10.81
C LEU A 236 -1.33 -2.84 -10.45
N PHE A 237 -1.07 -1.56 -10.69
CA PHE A 237 0.28 -1.00 -10.53
C PHE A 237 0.49 -0.25 -9.22
N GLY A 238 -0.53 -0.09 -8.38
CA GLY A 238 -0.41 0.56 -7.07
C GLY A 238 -0.18 2.05 -7.24
N GLY A 239 -1.22 2.85 -7.05
CA GLY A 239 -1.08 4.29 -7.12
C GLY A 239 -0.12 4.82 -6.06
N GLN A 240 0.96 5.47 -6.51
CA GLN A 240 1.98 6.20 -5.74
C GLN A 240 3.20 5.39 -5.28
N GLY A 241 4.15 5.20 -6.20
CA GLY A 241 5.55 4.88 -5.92
C GLY A 241 6.42 5.10 -7.17
N GLU A 242 7.75 5.22 -7.00
CA GLU A 242 8.70 5.03 -8.12
C GLU A 242 8.70 3.54 -8.50
N LEU A 243 7.61 3.07 -9.13
CA LEU A 243 7.44 1.68 -9.60
C LEU A 243 8.61 1.26 -10.51
N PHE A 244 9.14 2.22 -11.26
CA PHE A 244 10.27 2.04 -12.13
C PHE A 244 11.53 2.62 -11.48
N LYS A 245 12.67 1.95 -11.73
CA LYS A 245 13.97 2.40 -11.24
C LYS A 245 14.36 3.80 -11.74
N ASP A 246 14.05 4.10 -13.00
CA ASP A 246 14.39 5.37 -13.62
C ASP A 246 13.44 5.74 -14.77
N LYS A 247 13.62 6.96 -15.30
CA LYS A 247 12.84 7.48 -16.43
C LYS A 247 12.99 6.62 -17.69
N LYS A 248 14.13 5.94 -17.89
CA LYS A 248 14.39 5.14 -19.07
C LYS A 248 13.55 3.86 -19.04
N GLN A 249 13.49 3.18 -17.90
CA GLN A 249 12.62 2.02 -17.71
C GLN A 249 11.14 2.37 -17.88
N HIS A 250 10.74 3.53 -17.33
CA HIS A 250 9.40 4.06 -17.53
C HIS A 250 9.08 4.32 -19.02
N GLU A 251 9.96 4.99 -19.77
CA GLU A 251 9.75 5.26 -21.20
C GLU A 251 9.64 3.97 -22.04
N VAL A 252 10.47 2.96 -21.75
CA VAL A 252 10.41 1.66 -22.44
C VAL A 252 9.12 0.91 -22.12
N PHE A 253 8.69 0.90 -20.85
CA PHE A 253 7.41 0.31 -20.45
C PHE A 253 6.24 0.92 -21.24
N TYR A 254 6.13 2.26 -21.27
CA TYR A 254 5.05 2.92 -21.99
C TYR A 254 5.14 2.77 -23.51
N GLY A 255 6.36 2.61 -24.06
CA GLY A 255 6.56 2.24 -25.46
C GLY A 255 5.94 0.88 -25.78
N ASN A 256 6.33 -0.15 -25.02
CA ASN A 256 5.80 -1.51 -25.20
C ASN A 256 4.29 -1.58 -24.94
N LEU A 257 3.79 -0.85 -23.93
CA LEU A 257 2.36 -0.76 -23.64
C LEU A 257 1.58 -0.17 -24.81
N ARG A 258 2.10 0.89 -25.45
CA ARG A 258 1.44 1.53 -26.60
C ARG A 258 1.32 0.55 -27.78
N GLU A 259 2.35 -0.23 -28.04
CA GLU A 259 2.33 -1.25 -29.09
C GLU A 259 1.28 -2.32 -28.80
N MET A 260 1.21 -2.80 -27.55
CA MET A 260 0.19 -3.76 -27.11
C MET A 260 -1.23 -3.21 -27.26
N LEU A 261 -1.48 -1.97 -26.80
CA LEU A 261 -2.79 -1.32 -26.90
C LEU A 261 -3.22 -1.12 -28.35
N PHE A 262 -2.28 -0.75 -29.24
CA PHE A 262 -2.55 -0.62 -30.67
C PHE A 262 -2.97 -1.96 -31.29
N ALA A 263 -2.25 -3.05 -30.98
CA ALA A 263 -2.62 -4.39 -31.43
C ALA A 263 -4.01 -4.81 -30.93
N ILE A 264 -4.32 -4.55 -29.64
CA ILE A 264 -5.64 -4.82 -29.07
C ILE A 264 -6.74 -4.02 -29.79
N CYS A 265 -6.52 -2.73 -30.05
CA CYS A 265 -7.48 -1.89 -30.79
C CYS A 265 -7.77 -2.43 -32.19
N GLU A 266 -6.74 -2.90 -32.91
CA GLU A 266 -6.93 -3.52 -34.23
C GLU A 266 -7.72 -4.84 -34.12
N ASP A 267 -7.39 -5.70 -33.16
CA ASP A 267 -8.10 -6.96 -32.94
C ASP A 267 -9.58 -6.73 -32.58
N LEU A 268 -9.87 -5.73 -31.73
CA LEU A 268 -11.22 -5.40 -31.26
C LEU A 268 -12.15 -4.88 -32.37
N LYS A 269 -11.63 -4.48 -33.54
CA LYS A 269 -12.46 -4.20 -34.72
C LYS A 269 -13.19 -5.45 -35.22
N THR A 270 -12.66 -6.63 -34.93
CA THR A 270 -13.28 -7.91 -35.29
C THR A 270 -14.18 -8.41 -34.17
N LYS A 271 -15.40 -8.82 -34.54
CA LYS A 271 -16.43 -9.26 -33.58
C LYS A 271 -15.99 -10.54 -32.86
N GLU A 272 -16.03 -10.51 -31.52
CA GLU A 272 -15.81 -11.69 -30.69
C GLU A 272 -17.08 -12.50 -30.47
N SER A 273 -16.91 -13.79 -30.18
CA SER A 273 -17.99 -14.59 -29.60
C SER A 273 -18.35 -14.07 -28.21
N LEU A 274 -19.63 -13.77 -27.99
CA LEU A 274 -20.16 -13.32 -26.69
C LEU A 274 -19.85 -14.30 -25.55
N LEU A 275 -19.76 -15.59 -25.87
CA LEU A 275 -19.44 -16.63 -24.91
C LEU A 275 -17.99 -16.53 -24.44
N ILE A 276 -17.06 -16.25 -25.35
CA ILE A 276 -15.63 -16.09 -25.05
C ILE A 276 -15.41 -14.80 -24.29
N SER A 277 -16.01 -13.69 -24.74
CA SER A 277 -15.91 -12.40 -24.05
C SER A 277 -16.41 -12.49 -22.62
N ARG A 278 -17.54 -13.19 -22.39
CA ARG A 278 -18.11 -13.36 -21.05
C ARG A 278 -17.25 -14.24 -20.14
N LEU A 279 -16.68 -15.33 -20.65
CA LEU A 279 -15.77 -16.17 -19.87
C LEU A 279 -14.50 -15.41 -19.50
N ARG A 280 -13.92 -14.65 -20.44
CA ARG A 280 -12.78 -13.78 -20.16
C ARG A 280 -13.14 -12.74 -19.09
N GLU A 281 -14.30 -12.10 -19.21
CA GLU A 281 -14.76 -11.11 -18.23
C GLU A 281 -14.87 -11.70 -16.82
N GLN A 282 -15.42 -12.90 -16.67
CA GLN A 282 -15.51 -13.59 -15.36
C GLN A 282 -14.12 -13.90 -14.78
N CYS A 283 -13.17 -14.35 -15.60
CA CYS A 283 -11.79 -14.56 -15.15
C CYS A 283 -11.13 -13.25 -14.72
N VAL A 284 -11.38 -12.15 -15.45
CA VAL A 284 -10.89 -10.81 -15.07
C VAL A 284 -11.55 -10.35 -13.77
N ASP A 285 -12.85 -10.57 -13.57
CA ASP A 285 -13.53 -10.25 -12.31
C ASP A 285 -12.86 -10.96 -11.12
N VAL A 286 -12.59 -12.26 -11.24
CA VAL A 286 -11.92 -13.04 -10.19
C VAL A 286 -10.51 -12.49 -9.94
N LYS A 287 -9.70 -12.25 -10.98
CA LYS A 287 -8.34 -11.71 -10.83
C LYS A 287 -8.35 -10.32 -10.20
N MET A 288 -9.23 -9.44 -10.64
CA MET A 288 -9.32 -8.07 -10.11
C MET A 288 -9.75 -8.06 -8.66
N SER A 289 -10.66 -8.96 -8.27
CA SER A 289 -11.08 -9.13 -6.88
C SER A 289 -9.93 -9.67 -6.01
N LEU A 290 -9.21 -10.68 -6.50
CA LEU A 290 -8.02 -11.21 -5.83
C LEU A 290 -6.92 -10.14 -5.64
N VAL A 291 -6.63 -9.35 -6.69
CA VAL A 291 -5.71 -8.22 -6.58
C VAL A 291 -6.25 -7.18 -5.59
N GLY A 292 -7.56 -6.95 -5.55
CA GLY A 292 -8.22 -6.09 -4.56
C GLY A 292 -7.98 -6.56 -3.12
N VAL A 293 -8.11 -7.86 -2.87
CA VAL A 293 -7.77 -8.47 -1.56
C VAL A 293 -6.30 -8.25 -1.22
N LEU A 294 -5.38 -8.50 -2.17
CA LEU A 294 -3.94 -8.28 -1.95
C LEU A 294 -3.61 -6.81 -1.65
N ARG A 295 -4.26 -5.87 -2.35
CA ARG A 295 -4.11 -4.44 -2.08
C ARG A 295 -4.69 -4.05 -0.73
N TYR A 296 -5.83 -4.64 -0.34
CA TYR A 296 -6.38 -4.44 1.00
C TYR A 296 -5.41 -4.93 2.08
N LEU A 297 -4.81 -6.11 1.91
CA LEU A 297 -3.78 -6.62 2.83
C LEU A 297 -2.57 -5.67 2.92
N GLU A 298 -2.09 -5.20 1.78
CA GLU A 298 -1.00 -4.21 1.71
C GLU A 298 -1.37 -2.89 2.41
N ASP A 299 -2.59 -2.39 2.21
CA ASP A 299 -3.12 -1.18 2.87
C ASP A 299 -3.26 -1.35 4.39
N GLN A 300 -3.43 -2.59 4.87
CA GLN A 300 -3.45 -2.94 6.29
C GLN A 300 -2.07 -3.33 6.83
N GLU A 301 -1.00 -3.17 6.05
CA GLU A 301 0.37 -3.58 6.39
C GLU A 301 0.50 -5.08 6.76
N VAL A 302 -0.38 -5.93 6.22
CA VAL A 302 -0.37 -7.39 6.42
C VAL A 302 0.37 -8.04 5.25
N GLY A 303 1.48 -8.72 5.54
CA GLY A 303 2.22 -9.51 4.57
C GLY A 303 1.50 -10.81 4.23
N LEU A 304 1.83 -11.40 3.08
CA LEU A 304 1.32 -12.74 2.74
C LEU A 304 1.84 -13.78 3.75
N GLU A 305 3.07 -13.62 4.22
CA GLU A 305 3.66 -14.45 5.26
C GLU A 305 2.91 -14.44 6.60
N ASP A 306 2.07 -13.43 6.85
CA ASP A 306 1.29 -13.31 8.08
C ASP A 306 -0.04 -14.06 8.02
N LEU A 307 -0.44 -14.52 6.82
CA LEU A 307 -1.69 -15.24 6.61
C LEU A 307 -1.56 -16.73 6.98
N PRO A 308 -2.64 -17.35 7.49
CA PRO A 308 -2.73 -18.81 7.64
C PRO A 308 -2.42 -19.53 6.32
N SER A 309 -1.75 -20.68 6.41
CA SER A 309 -1.33 -21.47 5.25
C SER A 309 -2.51 -21.87 4.35
N GLU A 310 -3.67 -22.08 4.94
CA GLU A 310 -4.92 -22.42 4.27
C GLU A 310 -5.43 -21.27 3.40
N ILE A 311 -5.33 -20.02 3.89
CA ILE A 311 -5.70 -18.81 3.16
C ILE A 311 -4.68 -18.56 2.04
N LEU A 312 -3.39 -18.73 2.32
CA LEU A 312 -2.34 -18.60 1.31
C LEU A 312 -2.50 -19.60 0.17
N ASN A 313 -2.78 -20.86 0.49
CA ASN A 313 -3.00 -21.89 -0.53
C ASN A 313 -4.21 -21.54 -1.41
N GLN A 314 -5.29 -21.02 -0.81
CA GLN A 314 -6.46 -20.56 -1.58
C GLN A 314 -6.10 -19.39 -2.51
N ILE A 315 -5.36 -18.39 -2.02
CA ILE A 315 -4.88 -17.26 -2.85
C ILE A 315 -4.04 -17.79 -4.02
N VAL A 316 -3.09 -18.69 -3.77
CA VAL A 316 -2.21 -19.28 -4.80
C VAL A 316 -3.01 -20.09 -5.81
N GLU A 317 -3.97 -20.91 -5.37
CA GLU A 317 -4.83 -21.69 -6.26
C GLU A 317 -5.70 -20.79 -7.16
N LEU A 318 -6.28 -19.73 -6.60
CA LEU A 318 -7.06 -18.75 -7.34
C LEU A 318 -6.21 -17.95 -8.32
N ASP A 319 -5.01 -17.54 -7.92
CA ASP A 319 -4.07 -16.83 -8.79
C ASP A 319 -3.63 -17.70 -9.96
N GLN A 320 -3.27 -18.95 -9.67
CA GLN A 320 -2.86 -19.92 -10.69
C GLN A 320 -3.99 -20.22 -11.67
N PHE A 321 -5.23 -20.39 -11.17
CA PHE A 321 -6.41 -20.51 -12.01
C PHE A 321 -6.57 -19.30 -12.94
N CYS A 322 -6.44 -18.09 -12.42
CA CYS A 322 -6.55 -16.87 -13.21
C CYS A 322 -5.45 -16.79 -14.27
N ASN A 323 -4.20 -17.07 -13.91
CA ASN A 323 -3.06 -17.04 -14.83
C ASN A 323 -3.27 -18.01 -15.99
N ASP A 324 -3.57 -19.27 -15.68
CA ASP A 324 -3.79 -20.32 -16.68
C ASP A 324 -4.96 -19.97 -17.61
N ALA A 325 -6.09 -19.52 -17.05
CA ALA A 325 -7.27 -19.16 -17.84
C ALA A 325 -7.03 -17.91 -18.71
N LEU A 326 -6.44 -16.85 -18.15
CA LEU A 326 -6.24 -15.58 -18.84
C LEU A 326 -5.18 -15.68 -19.92
N ARG A 327 -4.14 -16.53 -19.78
CA ARG A 327 -3.17 -16.78 -20.86
C ARG A 327 -3.83 -17.26 -22.15
N HIS A 328 -4.80 -18.18 -22.04
CA HIS A 328 -5.56 -18.67 -23.19
C HIS A 328 -6.36 -17.57 -23.89
N PHE A 329 -6.80 -16.54 -23.17
CA PHE A 329 -7.53 -15.41 -23.75
C PHE A 329 -6.66 -14.31 -24.35
N SER A 330 -5.32 -14.42 -24.24
CA SER A 330 -4.39 -13.37 -24.68
C SER A 330 -4.17 -13.33 -26.20
N ILE A 331 -4.64 -14.36 -26.92
CA ILE A 331 -4.52 -14.51 -28.38
C ILE A 331 -5.93 -14.70 -28.96
N ARG A 332 -6.47 -13.68 -29.64
CA ARG A 332 -7.82 -13.76 -30.27
C ARG A 332 -7.84 -14.49 -31.61
N ASN A 333 -6.69 -14.62 -32.27
CA ASN A 333 -6.58 -15.20 -33.61
C ASN A 333 -6.64 -16.74 -33.62
N GLU A 334 -6.55 -17.37 -32.45
CA GLU A 334 -6.60 -18.81 -32.30
C GLU A 334 -7.94 -19.23 -31.67
N PRO A 335 -8.69 -20.15 -32.28
CA PRO A 335 -9.92 -20.64 -31.70
C PRO A 335 -9.61 -21.46 -30.44
N LEU A 336 -10.27 -21.13 -29.34
CA LEU A 336 -10.17 -21.89 -28.09
C LEU A 336 -10.80 -23.27 -28.23
N GLU A 337 -10.17 -24.27 -27.62
CA GLU A 337 -10.68 -25.63 -27.61
C GLU A 337 -12.02 -25.73 -26.86
N LEU A 338 -12.99 -26.45 -27.43
CA LEU A 338 -14.31 -26.65 -26.81
C LEU A 338 -14.20 -27.33 -25.44
N LYS A 339 -13.20 -28.18 -25.24
CA LYS A 339 -12.92 -28.83 -23.95
C LYS A 339 -12.54 -27.77 -22.91
N PHE A 340 -11.56 -26.91 -23.23
CA PHE A 340 -11.16 -25.81 -22.36
C PHE A 340 -12.34 -24.90 -21.98
N ILE A 341 -13.15 -24.49 -22.98
CA ILE A 341 -14.34 -23.64 -22.74
C ILE A 341 -15.32 -24.30 -21.76
N ARG A 342 -15.55 -25.61 -21.91
CA ARG A 342 -16.46 -26.37 -21.05
C ARG A 342 -15.90 -26.48 -19.63
N ASP A 343 -14.62 -26.83 -19.51
CA ASP A 343 -13.96 -27.05 -18.23
C ASP A 343 -13.86 -25.72 -17.45
N LEU A 344 -13.50 -24.62 -18.11
CA LEU A 344 -13.45 -23.29 -17.53
C LEU A 344 -14.81 -22.84 -17.00
N ARG A 345 -15.90 -23.07 -17.76
CA ARG A 345 -17.25 -22.72 -17.29
C ARG A 345 -17.64 -23.48 -16.03
N VAL A 346 -17.21 -24.73 -15.89
CA VAL A 346 -17.46 -25.53 -14.68
C VAL A 346 -16.60 -25.01 -13.53
N ALA A 347 -15.32 -24.75 -13.77
CA ALA A 347 -14.39 -24.24 -12.77
C ALA A 347 -14.86 -22.89 -12.20
N LEU A 348 -15.29 -21.95 -13.04
CA LEU A 348 -15.80 -20.63 -12.60
C LEU A 348 -16.97 -20.73 -11.62
N LYS A 349 -17.83 -21.74 -11.73
CA LYS A 349 -18.94 -21.96 -10.78
C LYS A 349 -18.47 -22.36 -9.37
N VAL A 350 -17.24 -22.85 -9.26
CA VAL A 350 -16.62 -23.24 -7.99
C VAL A 350 -15.74 -22.11 -7.47
N VAL A 351 -14.97 -21.49 -8.36
CA VAL A 351 -14.03 -20.41 -8.06
C VAL A 351 -14.73 -19.14 -7.58
N GLU A 352 -15.82 -18.71 -8.22
CA GLU A 352 -16.53 -17.48 -7.83
C GLU A 352 -17.02 -17.53 -6.36
N PRO A 353 -17.71 -18.60 -5.89
CA PRO A 353 -18.05 -18.74 -4.47
C PRO A 353 -16.85 -18.85 -3.53
N GLN A 354 -15.78 -19.54 -3.95
CA GLN A 354 -14.57 -19.69 -3.13
C GLN A 354 -13.89 -18.34 -2.88
N LEU A 355 -13.77 -17.51 -3.91
CA LEU A 355 -13.24 -16.16 -3.78
C LEU A 355 -14.10 -15.31 -2.83
N ALA A 356 -15.43 -15.37 -2.93
CA ALA A 356 -16.31 -14.61 -2.04
C ALA A 356 -16.15 -15.02 -0.57
N LEU A 357 -15.97 -16.32 -0.30
CA LEU A 357 -15.70 -16.82 1.06
C LEU A 357 -14.32 -16.36 1.55
N LEU A 358 -13.30 -16.39 0.69
CA LEU A 358 -11.96 -15.92 1.00
C LEU A 358 -11.95 -14.42 1.33
N GLU A 359 -12.66 -13.60 0.55
CA GLU A 359 -12.86 -12.17 0.81
C GLU A 359 -13.50 -11.95 2.19
N GLU A 360 -14.60 -12.65 2.48
CA GLU A 360 -15.30 -12.53 3.76
C GLU A 360 -14.40 -12.96 4.94
N GLU A 361 -13.64 -14.04 4.78
CA GLU A 361 -12.72 -14.54 5.80
C GLU A 361 -11.59 -13.54 6.08
N ILE A 362 -10.95 -12.99 5.04
CA ILE A 362 -9.87 -12.01 5.17
C ILE A 362 -10.41 -10.71 5.78
N TYR A 363 -11.52 -10.18 5.26
CA TYR A 363 -12.08 -8.93 5.77
C TYR A 363 -12.57 -9.07 7.21
N SER A 364 -13.22 -10.18 7.57
CA SER A 364 -13.71 -10.38 8.95
C SER A 364 -12.59 -10.58 9.96
N GLN A 365 -11.50 -11.27 9.61
CA GLN A 365 -10.38 -11.49 10.52
C GLN A 365 -9.53 -10.24 10.74
N ILE A 366 -9.39 -9.40 9.71
CA ILE A 366 -8.55 -8.20 9.77
C ILE A 366 -9.33 -6.98 10.29
N SER A 367 -10.65 -6.89 10.04
CA SER A 367 -11.49 -5.78 10.53
C SER A 367 -11.80 -5.82 12.05
N ILE A 368 -11.22 -6.77 12.81
CA ILE A 368 -11.48 -6.98 14.25
C ILE A 368 -10.39 -6.35 15.17
N TYR A 369 -9.37 -5.66 14.63
CA TYR A 369 -8.35 -5.00 15.46
C TYR A 369 -8.27 -3.49 15.30
#